data_AF-A0A2W4W7C9-F1
#
_entry.id   AF-A0A2W4W7C9-F1
#
_cell.length_a   1.000
_cell.length_b   1.000
_cell.length_c   1.000
_cell.angle_alpha   90.00
_cell.angle_beta   90.00
_cell.angle_gamma   90.00
#
_symmetry.space_group_name_H-M   'P 1'
#
loop_
_entity.id
_entity.type
_entity.pdbx_description
1 polymer ?
#
loop_
_entity_poly.entity_id
_entity_poly.type
_entity_poly.pdbx_seq_one_letter_code
_entity_poly.pdbx_strand_id
1 'polypeptide(L)'
;MTTAARAEITAWAFRTRFRRGAFGWKGTQLATGRINEALTEIRAVARHDTACAAEGAVLLLEKLSPALCQIDSSSGALGNATYAAIQELAPLISQAPVSTKVRQKWLDRLFDAIQEDDPPYIESLGDYWGDLCATKELASAWADQLLPTLKNVLRERKRGTYAFFSSTTLCYSALFKANRHDQILELLAMDPRPIWPYLVWGAKVLATRGQIDEAIAYLRERAGSTTSETSIARFAEEELLKAGRRAEAFNQYALLANQANTHIATFRAVAKKYPELAKDNLLNHLIASTPGEPGKWFATAKTLKLYEQATRLAWASPCDPKTLNRAARDHLKTQPDFAMQCALASLHWMSMGHGFELTGLDVLEAHRFAIEAAAVTQQARTSIEQVLASDGPMVAWMQRSLGTVR
;
A
#
# COMPACT_ATOMS: atom_id res chain seq x y z
N MET A 1 -27.41 41.87 -12.24
CA MET A 1 -25.97 42.12 -12.03
C MET A 1 -25.48 41.10 -11.01
N THR A 2 -24.96 39.98 -11.50
CA THR A 2 -24.45 38.87 -10.70
C THR A 2 -23.00 39.20 -10.34
N THR A 3 -22.73 39.41 -9.06
CA THR A 3 -21.40 39.67 -8.52
C THR A 3 -20.50 38.48 -8.86
N ALA A 4 -19.59 38.66 -9.81
CA ALA A 4 -18.50 37.72 -10.03
C ALA A 4 -17.65 37.71 -8.76
N ALA A 5 -17.76 36.64 -7.96
CA ALA A 5 -16.86 36.39 -6.86
C ALA A 5 -15.44 36.30 -7.43
N ARG A 6 -14.67 37.36 -7.21
CA ARG A 6 -13.24 37.43 -7.52
C ARG A 6 -12.59 36.29 -6.72
N ALA A 7 -12.08 35.27 -7.41
CA ALA A 7 -11.37 34.17 -6.76
C ALA A 7 -10.23 34.78 -5.92
N GLU A 8 -10.38 34.75 -4.59
CA GLU A 8 -9.27 35.05 -3.71
C GLU A 8 -8.15 34.07 -4.04
N ILE A 9 -6.99 34.58 -4.43
CA ILE A 9 -5.82 33.75 -4.67
C ILE A 9 -5.42 33.18 -3.31
N THR A 10 -5.81 31.94 -3.04
CA THR A 10 -5.39 31.25 -1.82
C THR A 10 -3.87 31.18 -1.81
N ALA A 11 -3.27 31.80 -0.79
CA ALA A 11 -1.83 31.80 -0.59
C ALA A 11 -1.41 30.44 0.00
N TRP A 12 -1.02 29.50 -0.86
CA TRP A 12 -0.55 28.18 -0.45
C TRP A 12 0.80 28.24 0.27
N ALA A 13 0.81 27.90 1.55
CA ALA A 13 2.01 27.91 2.40
C ALA A 13 3.07 26.94 1.88
N PHE A 14 2.66 25.77 1.39
CA PHE A 14 3.58 24.77 0.84
C PHE A 14 4.45 25.30 -0.32
N ARG A 15 4.02 26.33 -1.07
CA ARG A 15 4.79 26.84 -2.22
C ARG A 15 6.19 27.30 -1.83
N THR A 16 6.34 27.88 -0.65
CA THR A 16 7.63 28.34 -0.11
C THR A 16 8.55 27.18 0.30
N ARG A 17 7.96 26.02 0.63
CA ARG A 17 8.63 24.82 1.10
C ARG A 17 9.10 23.94 -0.07
N PHE A 18 8.37 23.95 -1.19
CA PHE A 18 8.71 23.22 -2.42
C PHE A 18 9.33 24.15 -3.49
N ARG A 19 10.51 24.68 -3.17
CA ARG A 19 11.40 25.34 -4.15
C ARG A 19 12.30 24.29 -4.81
N ARG A 20 12.83 24.56 -6.00
CA ARG A 20 13.75 23.63 -6.68
C ARG A 20 14.95 23.34 -5.77
N GLY A 21 15.27 22.07 -5.58
CA GLY A 21 16.35 21.64 -4.67
C GLY A 21 16.15 22.04 -3.20
N ALA A 22 14.91 22.18 -2.73
CA ALA A 22 14.64 22.61 -1.35
C ALA A 22 15.10 21.62 -0.27
N PHE A 23 15.33 20.36 -0.64
CA PHE A 23 15.75 19.29 0.27
C PHE A 23 17.13 18.79 -0.12
N GLY A 24 17.99 18.51 0.87
CA GLY A 24 19.30 17.91 0.64
C GLY A 24 19.25 16.37 0.53
N TRP A 25 20.41 15.76 0.25
CA TRP A 25 20.59 14.32 0.03
C TRP A 25 19.88 13.41 1.05
N LYS A 26 19.98 13.71 2.35
CA LYS A 26 19.35 12.94 3.44
C LYS A 26 17.94 13.44 3.81
N GLY A 27 17.26 14.13 2.89
CA GLY A 27 16.03 14.88 3.12
C GLY A 27 14.73 14.08 3.14
N THR A 28 14.76 12.77 2.93
CA THR A 28 13.57 11.92 2.72
C THR A 28 12.50 12.08 3.79
N GLN A 29 12.86 12.06 5.08
CA GLN A 29 11.90 12.18 6.17
C GLN A 29 11.25 13.58 6.20
N LEU A 30 12.05 14.64 6.04
CA LEU A 30 11.56 16.02 6.01
C LEU A 30 10.64 16.24 4.82
N ALA A 31 11.05 15.82 3.63
CA ALA A 31 10.27 15.91 2.40
C ALA A 31 8.92 15.20 2.56
N THR A 32 8.92 13.97 3.07
CA THR A 32 7.68 13.22 3.36
C THR A 32 6.77 13.97 4.32
N GLY A 33 7.33 14.56 5.39
CA GLY A 33 6.60 15.43 6.31
C GLY A 33 5.97 16.64 5.61
N ARG A 34 6.72 17.32 4.74
CA ARG A 34 6.22 18.49 3.98
C ARG A 34 5.14 18.12 2.97
N ILE A 35 5.21 16.94 2.36
CA ILE A 35 4.15 16.43 1.48
C ILE A 35 2.86 16.26 2.30
N ASN A 36 2.93 15.61 3.46
CA ASN A 36 1.77 15.42 4.34
C ASN A 36 1.16 16.74 4.83
N GLU A 37 1.99 17.73 5.16
CA GLU A 37 1.52 19.08 5.50
C GLU A 37 0.77 19.74 4.34
N ALA A 38 1.31 19.66 3.12
CA ALA A 38 0.68 20.23 1.93
C ALA A 38 -0.65 19.52 1.59
N LEU A 39 -0.71 18.19 1.72
CA LEU A 39 -1.96 17.43 1.59
C LEU A 39 -2.99 17.87 2.63
N THR A 40 -2.56 18.08 3.88
CA THR A 40 -3.46 18.56 4.95
C THR A 40 -4.01 19.96 4.64
N GLU A 41 -3.16 20.85 4.13
CA GLU A 41 -3.54 22.19 3.70
C GLU A 41 -4.59 22.14 2.56
N ILE A 42 -4.33 21.33 1.52
CA ILE A 42 -5.25 21.14 0.39
C ILE A 42 -6.58 20.55 0.85
N ARG A 43 -6.57 19.54 1.73
CA ARG A 43 -7.79 18.96 2.31
C ARG A 43 -8.62 19.98 3.08
N ALA A 44 -7.98 20.91 3.79
CA ALA A 44 -8.70 21.93 4.55
C ALA A 44 -9.49 22.85 3.60
N VAL A 45 -8.88 23.26 2.48
CA VAL A 45 -9.52 24.05 1.42
C VAL A 45 -10.62 23.26 0.71
N ALA A 46 -10.37 21.97 0.41
CA ALA A 46 -11.32 21.11 -0.29
C ALA A 46 -12.68 20.96 0.42
N ARG A 47 -12.76 21.23 1.73
CA ARG A 47 -14.02 21.20 2.49
C ARG A 47 -15.02 22.29 2.10
N HIS A 48 -14.54 23.39 1.52
CA HIS A 48 -15.37 24.56 1.22
C HIS A 48 -15.16 25.10 -0.21
N ASP A 49 -14.00 24.86 -0.82
CA ASP A 49 -13.73 25.22 -2.21
C ASP A 49 -12.92 24.11 -2.92
N THR A 50 -13.64 23.20 -3.58
CA THR A 50 -13.04 22.11 -4.36
C THR A 50 -12.27 22.60 -5.59
N ALA A 51 -12.68 23.72 -6.21
CA ALA A 51 -12.01 24.22 -7.41
C ALA A 51 -10.66 24.84 -7.05
N CYS A 52 -10.61 25.63 -5.97
CA CYS A 52 -9.36 26.15 -5.44
C CYS A 52 -8.45 25.02 -4.93
N ALA A 53 -8.98 24.05 -4.20
CA ALA A 53 -8.18 22.91 -3.72
C ALA A 53 -7.56 22.10 -4.87
N ALA A 54 -8.28 21.91 -5.98
CA ALA A 54 -7.75 21.28 -7.18
C ALA A 54 -6.65 22.11 -7.87
N GLU A 55 -6.78 23.44 -7.94
CA GLU A 55 -5.68 24.31 -8.38
C GLU A 55 -4.45 24.14 -7.47
N GLY A 56 -4.65 24.07 -6.15
CA GLY A 56 -3.60 23.77 -5.17
C GLY A 56 -2.94 22.40 -5.39
N ALA A 57 -3.73 21.39 -5.72
CA ALA A 57 -3.24 20.05 -6.05
C ALA A 57 -2.35 20.06 -7.30
N VAL A 58 -2.80 20.73 -8.38
CA VAL A 58 -2.01 20.93 -9.61
C VAL A 58 -0.69 21.65 -9.30
N LEU A 59 -0.76 22.74 -8.52
CA LEU A 59 0.42 23.50 -8.06
C LEU A 59 1.39 22.66 -7.23
N LEU A 60 0.91 21.74 -6.39
CA LEU A 60 1.78 20.87 -5.61
C LEU A 60 2.49 19.86 -6.50
N LEU A 61 1.75 19.19 -7.40
CA LEU A 61 2.30 18.18 -8.31
C LEU A 61 3.41 18.75 -9.21
N GLU A 62 3.23 19.96 -9.75
CA GLU A 62 4.27 20.69 -10.50
C GLU A 62 5.57 20.90 -9.71
N LYS A 63 5.45 21.00 -8.40
CA LYS A 63 6.56 21.37 -7.52
C LYS A 63 7.26 20.18 -6.90
N LEU A 64 6.66 18.99 -6.92
CA LEU A 64 7.22 17.80 -6.27
C LEU A 64 8.57 17.46 -6.90
N SER A 65 8.61 17.11 -8.18
CA SER A 65 9.84 16.62 -8.80
C SER A 65 11.02 17.60 -8.70
N PRO A 66 10.85 18.90 -9.06
CA PRO A 66 11.95 19.86 -8.94
C PRO A 66 12.43 20.09 -7.50
N ALA A 67 11.56 19.97 -6.50
CA ALA A 67 11.94 20.14 -5.11
C ALA A 67 12.71 18.93 -4.56
N LEU A 68 12.36 17.74 -5.02
CA LEU A 68 12.84 16.44 -4.52
C LEU A 68 14.09 15.92 -5.25
N CYS A 69 14.50 16.53 -6.36
CA CYS A 69 15.54 16.01 -7.25
C CYS A 69 16.94 15.84 -6.63
N GLN A 70 17.21 16.42 -5.47
CA GLN A 70 18.50 16.32 -4.77
C GLN A 70 18.52 15.28 -3.64
N ILE A 71 17.40 14.57 -3.40
CA ILE A 71 17.28 13.56 -2.34
C ILE A 71 17.72 12.20 -2.86
N ASP A 72 18.40 11.43 -2.01
CA ASP A 72 18.60 9.99 -2.22
C ASP A 72 17.31 9.21 -2.02
N SER A 73 16.69 8.79 -3.11
CA SER A 73 15.43 8.06 -3.12
C SER A 73 15.60 6.53 -3.19
N SER A 74 16.82 6.00 -3.06
CA SER A 74 17.12 4.56 -3.17
C SER A 74 16.32 3.67 -2.19
N SER A 75 15.93 4.20 -1.03
CA SER A 75 15.08 3.49 -0.05
C SER A 75 13.65 3.24 -0.53
N GLY A 76 13.19 3.89 -1.61
CA GLY A 76 11.81 3.83 -2.11
C GLY A 76 10.79 4.57 -1.25
N ALA A 77 11.15 5.03 -0.04
CA ALA A 77 10.23 5.71 0.87
C ALA A 77 9.67 7.01 0.27
N LEU A 78 10.50 7.77 -0.44
CA LEU A 78 10.07 9.01 -1.10
C LEU A 78 9.12 8.74 -2.26
N GLY A 79 9.42 7.74 -3.10
CA GLY A 79 8.54 7.33 -4.20
C GLY A 79 7.19 6.85 -3.69
N ASN A 80 7.15 6.10 -2.59
CA ASN A 80 5.89 5.71 -1.95
C ASN A 80 5.08 6.93 -1.46
N ALA A 81 5.74 7.97 -0.93
CA ALA A 81 5.07 9.18 -0.47
C ALA A 81 4.50 10.00 -1.63
N THR A 82 5.23 10.17 -2.74
CA THR A 82 4.72 10.90 -3.92
C THR A 82 3.63 10.12 -4.63
N TYR A 83 3.76 8.79 -4.74
CA TYR A 83 2.71 7.91 -5.24
C TYR A 83 1.42 8.04 -4.42
N ALA A 84 1.51 8.01 -3.09
CA ALA A 84 0.36 8.20 -2.21
C ALA A 84 -0.27 9.60 -2.35
N ALA A 85 0.53 10.64 -2.55
CA ALA A 85 0.03 11.99 -2.82
C ALA A 85 -0.76 12.03 -4.15
N ILE A 86 -0.27 11.40 -5.21
CA ILE A 86 -0.96 11.35 -6.51
C ILE A 86 -2.29 10.62 -6.40
N GLN A 87 -2.33 9.49 -5.70
CA GLN A 87 -3.57 8.71 -5.44
C GLN A 87 -4.66 9.55 -4.77
N GLU A 88 -4.27 10.51 -3.93
CA GLU A 88 -5.19 11.41 -3.25
C GLU A 88 -5.58 12.62 -4.11
N LEU A 89 -4.62 13.22 -4.80
CA LEU A 89 -4.80 14.48 -5.52
C LEU A 89 -5.46 14.28 -6.89
N ALA A 90 -5.21 13.16 -7.58
CA ALA A 90 -5.79 12.93 -8.90
C ALA A 90 -7.33 12.92 -8.87
N PRO A 91 -8.02 12.19 -7.96
CA PRO A 91 -9.48 12.26 -7.85
C PRO A 91 -10.00 13.66 -7.53
N LEU A 92 -9.28 14.42 -6.68
CA LEU A 92 -9.65 15.80 -6.33
C LEU A 92 -9.63 16.71 -7.57
N ILE A 93 -8.60 16.60 -8.41
CA ILE A 93 -8.49 17.36 -9.66
C ILE A 93 -9.54 16.91 -10.69
N SER A 94 -9.73 15.60 -10.83
CA SER A 94 -10.72 15.02 -11.76
C SER A 94 -12.13 15.51 -11.45
N GLN A 95 -12.54 15.53 -10.18
CA GLN A 95 -13.90 15.85 -9.76
C GLN A 95 -14.19 17.36 -9.63
N ALA A 96 -13.18 18.22 -9.77
CA ALA A 96 -13.35 19.67 -9.61
C ALA A 96 -14.31 20.28 -10.65
N PRO A 97 -15.33 21.06 -10.22
CA PRO A 97 -16.31 21.66 -11.13
C PRO A 97 -15.75 22.93 -11.80
N VAL A 98 -14.83 22.76 -12.75
CA VAL A 98 -14.18 23.87 -13.48
C VAL A 98 -14.50 23.83 -14.97
N SER A 99 -14.40 25.00 -15.62
CA SER A 99 -14.58 25.09 -17.06
C SER A 99 -13.50 24.30 -17.83
N THR A 100 -13.83 23.85 -19.04
CA THR A 100 -12.89 23.15 -19.93
C THR A 100 -11.60 23.95 -20.16
N LYS A 101 -11.68 25.29 -20.23
CA LYS A 101 -10.50 26.16 -20.41
C LYS A 101 -9.55 26.10 -19.21
N VAL A 102 -10.08 26.10 -17.99
CA VAL A 102 -9.27 25.98 -16.77
C VAL A 102 -8.66 24.58 -16.71
N ARG A 103 -9.46 23.55 -17.01
CA ARG A 103 -9.00 22.15 -17.03
C ARG A 103 -7.89 21.93 -18.04
N GLN A 104 -8.01 22.46 -19.26
CA GLN A 104 -6.95 22.39 -20.28
C GLN A 104 -5.65 22.99 -19.73
N LYS A 105 -5.72 24.20 -19.15
CA LYS A 105 -4.55 24.84 -18.57
C LYS A 105 -3.89 24.02 -17.46
N TRP A 106 -4.67 23.31 -16.64
CA TRP A 106 -4.13 22.40 -15.64
C TRP A 106 -3.41 21.22 -16.29
N LEU A 107 -4.02 20.59 -17.30
CA LEU A 107 -3.42 19.48 -18.02
C LEU A 107 -2.13 19.89 -18.74
N ASP A 108 -2.09 21.07 -19.37
CA ASP A 108 -0.88 21.58 -20.02
C ASP A 108 0.26 21.70 -19.00
N ARG A 109 0.01 22.29 -17.83
CA ARG A 109 1.03 22.46 -16.79
C ARG A 109 1.47 21.13 -16.17
N LEU A 110 0.55 20.21 -15.95
CA LEU A 110 0.88 18.86 -15.45
C LEU A 110 1.67 18.07 -16.49
N PHE A 111 1.37 18.25 -17.78
CA PHE A 111 2.09 17.61 -18.86
C PHE A 111 3.53 18.10 -18.91
N ASP A 112 3.75 19.41 -18.82
CA ASP A 112 5.08 20.02 -18.71
C ASP A 112 5.83 19.48 -17.49
N ALA A 113 5.17 19.39 -16.32
CA ALA A 113 5.77 18.83 -15.12
C ALA A 113 6.21 17.38 -15.30
N ILE A 114 5.43 16.55 -16.01
CA ILE A 114 5.79 15.17 -16.33
C ILE A 114 6.97 15.11 -17.32
N GLN A 115 7.05 16.05 -18.28
CA GLN A 115 8.20 16.09 -19.20
C GLN A 115 9.51 16.45 -18.47
N GLU A 116 9.42 17.26 -17.41
CA GLU A 116 10.57 17.65 -16.57
C GLU A 116 10.78 16.73 -15.35
N ASP A 117 10.07 15.61 -15.25
CA ASP A 117 10.08 14.72 -14.08
C ASP A 117 11.36 13.87 -14.01
N ASP A 118 12.36 14.38 -13.29
CA ASP A 118 13.66 13.73 -13.11
C ASP A 118 14.22 13.94 -11.69
N PRO A 119 14.35 12.88 -10.87
CA PRO A 119 13.84 11.50 -11.07
C PRO A 119 12.30 11.42 -11.20
N PRO A 120 11.73 10.33 -11.73
CA PRO A 120 10.30 10.24 -12.08
C PRO A 120 9.39 10.06 -10.85
N TYR A 121 9.15 11.15 -10.11
CA TYR A 121 8.35 11.12 -8.88
C TYR A 121 6.85 11.26 -9.13
N ILE A 122 6.47 11.80 -10.29
CA ILE A 122 5.08 12.07 -10.67
C ILE A 122 4.60 11.32 -11.92
N GLU A 123 5.42 10.46 -12.51
CA GLU A 123 5.07 9.65 -13.70
C GLU A 123 3.74 8.87 -13.55
N SER A 124 3.43 8.40 -12.34
CA SER A 124 2.18 7.66 -12.05
C SER A 124 0.91 8.50 -12.23
N LEU A 125 1.04 9.83 -12.31
CA LEU A 125 -0.05 10.73 -12.71
C LEU A 125 -0.55 10.40 -14.12
N GLY A 126 0.31 9.82 -14.96
CA GLY A 126 -0.04 9.35 -16.29
C GLY A 126 -1.15 8.29 -16.30
N ASP A 127 -1.24 7.46 -15.27
CA ASP A 127 -2.31 6.46 -15.17
C ASP A 127 -3.69 7.12 -15.03
N TYR A 128 -3.74 8.32 -14.45
CA TYR A 128 -4.96 9.09 -14.19
C TYR A 128 -5.33 10.07 -15.31
N TRP A 129 -4.52 10.18 -16.37
CA TRP A 129 -4.65 11.25 -17.35
C TRP A 129 -6.04 11.37 -17.98
N GLY A 130 -6.64 10.23 -18.33
CA GLY A 130 -8.01 10.17 -18.83
C GLY A 130 -9.04 10.71 -17.84
N ASP A 131 -8.90 10.41 -16.55
CA ASP A 131 -9.79 10.95 -15.53
C ASP A 131 -9.54 12.43 -15.26
N LEU A 132 -8.30 12.91 -15.35
CA LEU A 132 -7.97 14.34 -15.25
C LEU A 132 -8.60 15.15 -16.40
N CYS A 133 -8.73 14.54 -17.59
CA CYS A 133 -9.44 15.13 -18.73
C CYS A 133 -10.94 15.36 -18.46
N ALA A 134 -11.55 14.61 -17.53
CA ALA A 134 -12.97 14.60 -17.14
C ALA A 134 -13.98 14.26 -18.26
N THR A 135 -13.79 14.72 -19.49
CA THR A 135 -14.67 14.53 -20.64
C THR A 135 -14.02 13.65 -21.70
N LYS A 136 -14.84 12.98 -22.52
CA LYS A 136 -14.35 12.10 -23.61
C LYS A 136 -13.69 12.92 -24.70
N GLU A 137 -14.20 14.11 -24.96
CA GLU A 137 -13.75 15.03 -26.00
C GLU A 137 -12.34 15.54 -25.70
N LEU A 138 -12.12 16.01 -24.47
CA LEU A 138 -10.79 16.47 -24.04
C LEU A 138 -9.78 15.31 -23.99
N ALA A 139 -10.20 14.14 -23.51
CA ALA A 139 -9.34 12.95 -23.53
C ALA A 139 -8.98 12.52 -24.96
N SER A 140 -9.92 12.57 -25.90
CA SER A 140 -9.64 12.26 -27.31
C SER A 140 -8.67 13.27 -27.91
N ALA A 141 -8.82 14.57 -27.63
CA ALA A 141 -7.90 15.60 -28.10
C ALA A 141 -6.46 15.37 -27.60
N TRP A 142 -6.29 15.03 -26.31
CA TRP A 142 -4.99 14.63 -25.77
C TRP A 142 -4.44 13.36 -26.42
N ALA A 143 -5.28 12.35 -26.63
CA ALA A 143 -4.86 11.13 -27.32
C ALA A 143 -4.35 11.44 -28.74
N ASP A 144 -5.04 12.29 -29.50
CA ASP A 144 -4.66 12.68 -30.86
C ASP A 144 -3.33 13.44 -30.91
N GLN A 145 -3.01 14.22 -29.86
CA GLN A 145 -1.71 14.89 -29.73
C GLN A 145 -0.56 13.90 -29.44
N LEU A 146 -0.81 12.88 -28.60
CA LEU A 146 0.23 11.95 -28.14
C LEU A 146 0.47 10.77 -29.11
N LEU A 147 -0.56 10.36 -29.86
CA LEU A 147 -0.56 9.20 -30.74
C LEU A 147 0.55 9.20 -31.80
N PRO A 148 0.85 10.31 -32.52
CA PRO A 148 1.90 10.32 -33.54
C PRO A 148 3.27 9.92 -32.97
N THR A 149 3.65 10.50 -31.83
CA THR A 149 4.92 10.21 -31.15
C THR A 149 4.96 8.77 -30.65
N LEU A 150 3.89 8.29 -30.01
CA LEU A 150 3.81 6.90 -29.55
C LEU A 150 3.93 5.91 -30.71
N LYS A 151 3.19 6.12 -31.81
CA LYS A 151 3.28 5.25 -33.00
C LYS A 151 4.69 5.25 -33.59
N ASN A 152 5.38 6.39 -33.60
CA ASN A 152 6.75 6.46 -34.07
C ASN A 152 7.70 5.65 -33.16
N VAL A 153 7.60 5.80 -31.84
CA VAL A 153 8.38 5.02 -30.88
C VAL A 153 8.14 3.52 -31.03
N LEU A 154 6.89 3.09 -31.20
CA LEU A 154 6.57 1.68 -31.41
C LEU A 154 7.13 1.13 -32.74
N ARG A 155 7.14 1.93 -33.81
CA ARG A 155 7.78 1.56 -35.09
C ARG A 155 9.28 1.39 -34.93
N GLU A 156 9.95 2.28 -34.22
CA GLU A 156 11.38 2.17 -33.94
C GLU A 156 11.70 0.95 -33.09
N ARG A 157 10.92 0.66 -32.04
CA ARG A 157 11.04 -0.58 -31.27
C ARG A 157 10.88 -1.83 -32.13
N LYS A 158 9.90 -1.83 -33.05
CA LYS A 158 9.67 -2.94 -33.99
C LYS A 158 10.85 -3.16 -34.96
N ARG A 159 11.62 -2.11 -35.25
CA ARG A 159 12.88 -2.17 -36.03
C ARG A 159 14.08 -2.65 -35.20
N GLY A 160 13.91 -2.86 -33.89
CA GLY A 160 14.99 -3.22 -32.97
C GLY A 160 15.73 -2.03 -32.37
N THR A 161 15.26 -0.80 -32.61
CA THR A 161 15.85 0.42 -32.03
C THR A 161 15.29 0.67 -30.64
N TYR A 162 16.15 0.99 -29.67
CA TYR A 162 15.69 1.48 -28.38
C TYR A 162 15.01 2.84 -28.55
N ALA A 163 13.75 2.93 -28.15
CA ALA A 163 12.97 4.17 -28.16
C ALA A 163 12.07 4.23 -26.93
N PHE A 164 12.00 5.40 -26.30
CA PHE A 164 11.23 5.63 -25.09
C PHE A 164 10.35 6.88 -25.24
N PHE A 165 9.17 6.82 -24.63
CA PHE A 165 8.26 7.96 -24.53
C PHE A 165 7.63 7.95 -23.14
N SER A 166 8.00 8.94 -22.32
CA SER A 166 7.50 9.14 -20.95
C SER A 166 5.97 9.21 -20.91
N SER A 167 5.35 9.73 -21.97
CA SER A 167 3.90 9.96 -22.02
C SER A 167 3.09 8.81 -22.64
N THR A 168 3.69 7.61 -22.76
CA THR A 168 2.99 6.43 -23.28
C THR A 168 1.74 6.09 -22.45
N THR A 169 1.87 6.08 -21.13
CA THR A 169 0.76 5.79 -20.20
C THR A 169 -0.34 6.85 -20.27
N LEU A 170 0.01 8.12 -20.42
CA LEU A 170 -0.94 9.22 -20.61
C LEU A 170 -1.80 8.98 -21.85
N CYS A 171 -1.18 8.54 -22.95
CA CYS A 171 -1.88 8.22 -24.19
C CYS A 171 -2.88 7.07 -23.99
N TYR A 172 -2.48 5.97 -23.33
CA TYR A 172 -3.39 4.87 -23.04
C TYR A 172 -4.55 5.30 -22.13
N SER A 173 -4.28 6.07 -21.08
CA SER A 173 -5.31 6.58 -20.17
C SER A 173 -6.30 7.51 -20.88
N ALA A 174 -5.81 8.39 -21.75
CA ALA A 174 -6.63 9.27 -22.57
C ALA A 174 -7.51 8.49 -23.58
N LEU A 175 -6.93 7.52 -24.29
CA LEU A 175 -7.68 6.64 -25.20
C LEU A 175 -8.77 5.87 -24.47
N PHE A 176 -8.48 5.38 -23.27
CA PHE A 176 -9.41 4.63 -22.45
C PHE A 176 -10.62 5.48 -22.06
N LYS A 177 -10.38 6.69 -21.53
CA LYS A 177 -11.47 7.63 -21.22
C LYS A 177 -12.30 7.99 -22.44
N ALA A 178 -11.65 8.18 -23.59
CA ALA A 178 -12.30 8.48 -24.86
C ALA A 178 -13.09 7.29 -25.45
N ASN A 179 -13.06 6.10 -24.82
CA ASN A 179 -13.63 4.84 -25.33
C ASN A 179 -13.02 4.38 -26.66
N ARG A 180 -11.80 4.80 -26.97
CA ARG A 180 -11.04 4.38 -28.16
C ARG A 180 -10.28 3.08 -27.85
N HIS A 181 -11.02 2.09 -27.34
CA HIS A 181 -10.47 0.85 -26.79
C HIS A 181 -9.72 0.02 -27.84
N ASP A 182 -10.20 -0.04 -29.08
CA ASP A 182 -9.54 -0.79 -30.14
C ASP A 182 -8.15 -0.23 -30.45
N GLN A 183 -7.97 1.10 -30.40
CA GLN A 183 -6.67 1.72 -30.62
C GLN A 183 -5.66 1.37 -29.51
N ILE A 184 -6.11 1.14 -28.28
CA ILE A 184 -5.23 0.64 -27.21
C ILE A 184 -4.72 -0.75 -27.58
N LEU A 185 -5.62 -1.65 -28.01
CA LEU A 185 -5.26 -3.01 -28.40
C LEU A 185 -4.35 -3.03 -29.63
N GLU A 186 -4.61 -2.17 -30.63
CA GLU A 186 -3.74 -1.99 -31.80
C GLU A 186 -2.33 -1.54 -31.41
N LEU A 187 -2.21 -0.54 -30.54
CA LEU A 187 -0.91 -0.05 -30.05
C LEU A 187 -0.15 -1.13 -29.28
N LEU A 188 -0.84 -1.89 -28.43
CA LEU A 188 -0.23 -3.01 -27.71
C LEU A 188 0.23 -4.13 -28.66
N ALA A 189 -0.53 -4.41 -29.73
CA ALA A 189 -0.13 -5.37 -30.76
C ALA A 189 1.03 -4.87 -31.63
N MET A 190 1.24 -3.54 -31.72
CA MET A 190 2.39 -2.95 -32.40
C MET A 190 3.68 -3.06 -31.59
N ASP A 191 3.61 -3.07 -30.26
CA ASP A 191 4.78 -3.20 -29.39
C ASP A 191 5.28 -4.65 -29.40
N PRO A 192 6.53 -4.92 -29.83
CA PRO A 192 7.06 -6.28 -29.81
C PRO A 192 7.28 -6.82 -28.39
N ARG A 193 7.43 -5.93 -27.39
CA ARG A 193 7.74 -6.30 -25.99
C ARG A 193 7.07 -5.29 -25.03
N PRO A 194 5.73 -5.23 -24.97
CA PRO A 194 5.04 -4.33 -24.08
C PRO A 194 5.39 -4.65 -22.62
N ILE A 195 5.75 -3.62 -21.86
CA ILE A 195 6.02 -3.76 -20.43
C ILE A 195 4.70 -3.83 -19.65
N TRP A 196 4.78 -4.37 -18.43
CA TRP A 196 3.63 -4.59 -17.54
C TRP A 196 2.68 -3.37 -17.42
N PRO A 197 3.17 -2.13 -17.17
CA PRO A 197 2.28 -0.96 -17.09
C PRO A 197 1.41 -0.73 -18.34
N TYR A 198 1.87 -1.15 -19.51
CA TYR A 198 1.11 -1.00 -20.76
C TYR A 198 0.11 -2.14 -20.92
N LEU A 199 0.50 -3.37 -20.58
CA LEU A 199 -0.38 -4.54 -20.63
C LEU A 199 -1.65 -4.36 -19.78
N VAL A 200 -1.55 -3.70 -18.62
CA VAL A 200 -2.70 -3.40 -17.75
C VAL A 200 -3.80 -2.67 -18.52
N TRP A 201 -3.49 -1.81 -19.49
CA TRP A 201 -4.50 -1.13 -20.30
C TRP A 201 -5.28 -2.06 -21.23
N GLY A 202 -4.63 -3.07 -21.79
CA GLY A 202 -5.31 -4.11 -22.57
C GLY A 202 -6.29 -4.92 -21.70
N ALA A 203 -5.86 -5.25 -20.48
CA ALA A 203 -6.71 -5.94 -19.51
C ALA A 203 -7.90 -5.07 -19.06
N LYS A 204 -7.69 -3.78 -18.79
CA LYS A 204 -8.77 -2.82 -18.49
C LYS A 204 -9.79 -2.75 -19.63
N VAL A 205 -9.34 -2.78 -20.88
CA VAL A 205 -10.24 -2.82 -22.06
C VAL A 205 -11.09 -4.09 -22.05
N LEU A 206 -10.49 -5.27 -21.83
CA LEU A 206 -11.23 -6.54 -21.75
C LEU A 206 -12.25 -6.53 -20.60
N ALA A 207 -11.85 -6.08 -19.41
CA ALA A 207 -12.74 -5.98 -18.26
C ALA A 207 -13.93 -5.03 -18.52
N THR A 208 -13.69 -3.89 -19.19
CA THR A 208 -14.74 -2.92 -19.58
C THR A 208 -15.72 -3.52 -20.59
N ARG A 209 -15.31 -4.52 -21.37
CA ARG A 209 -16.17 -5.29 -22.27
C ARG A 209 -16.93 -6.42 -21.57
N GLY A 210 -16.81 -6.53 -20.25
CA GLY A 210 -17.39 -7.62 -19.45
C GLY A 210 -16.59 -8.92 -19.48
N GLN A 211 -15.41 -8.94 -20.11
CA GLN A 211 -14.54 -10.11 -20.29
C GLN A 211 -13.51 -10.18 -19.15
N ILE A 212 -14.00 -10.36 -17.93
CA ILE A 212 -13.18 -10.21 -16.71
C ILE A 212 -12.19 -11.36 -16.55
N ASP A 213 -12.63 -12.58 -16.80
CA ASP A 213 -11.77 -13.76 -16.71
C ASP A 213 -10.68 -13.70 -17.77
N GLU A 214 -11.02 -13.28 -18.98
CA GLU A 214 -10.08 -13.04 -20.07
C GLU A 214 -9.12 -11.89 -19.76
N ALA A 215 -9.57 -10.82 -19.07
CA ALA A 215 -8.69 -9.74 -18.64
C ALA A 215 -7.62 -10.23 -17.65
N ILE A 216 -8.02 -11.08 -16.70
CA ILE A 216 -7.11 -11.67 -15.71
C ILE A 216 -6.16 -12.66 -16.39
N ALA A 217 -6.67 -13.52 -17.27
CA ALA A 217 -5.86 -14.46 -18.05
C ALA A 217 -4.86 -13.73 -18.95
N TYR A 218 -5.30 -12.67 -19.64
CA TYR A 218 -4.46 -11.85 -20.52
C TYR A 218 -3.20 -11.35 -19.81
N LEU A 219 -3.33 -10.87 -18.57
CA LEU A 219 -2.21 -10.42 -17.75
C LEU A 219 -1.33 -11.57 -17.26
N ARG A 220 -1.94 -12.66 -16.79
CA ARG A 220 -1.20 -13.84 -16.32
C ARG A 220 -0.33 -14.46 -17.42
N GLU A 221 -0.88 -14.63 -18.62
CA GLU A 221 -0.15 -15.19 -19.77
C GLU A 221 1.00 -14.31 -20.24
N ARG A 222 0.91 -13.00 -20.01
CA ARG A 222 1.91 -12.01 -20.43
C ARG A 222 2.78 -11.52 -19.27
N ALA A 223 2.61 -12.10 -18.09
CA ALA A 223 3.44 -11.83 -16.94
C ALA A 223 4.87 -12.33 -17.23
N GLY A 224 5.83 -11.42 -17.17
CA GLY A 224 7.25 -11.77 -17.23
C GLY A 224 7.75 -12.29 -15.88
N SER A 225 8.96 -12.85 -15.85
CA SER A 225 9.61 -13.34 -14.62
C SER A 225 9.77 -12.29 -13.50
N THR A 226 9.72 -11.01 -13.85
CA THR A 226 9.81 -9.87 -12.92
C THR A 226 8.45 -9.29 -12.53
N THR A 227 7.35 -9.84 -13.05
CA THR A 227 6.00 -9.36 -12.74
C THR A 227 5.61 -9.80 -11.34
N SER A 228 5.17 -8.85 -10.52
CA SER A 228 4.70 -9.16 -9.17
C SER A 228 3.33 -9.83 -9.22
N GLU A 229 3.21 -11.02 -8.62
CA GLU A 229 1.93 -11.69 -8.38
C GLU A 229 0.96 -10.80 -7.58
N THR A 230 1.49 -9.95 -6.68
CA THR A 230 0.71 -8.92 -5.98
C THR A 230 0.04 -7.95 -6.94
N SER A 231 0.70 -7.54 -8.01
CA SER A 231 0.14 -6.63 -9.02
C SER A 231 -1.00 -7.29 -9.80
N ILE A 232 -0.84 -8.56 -10.18
CA ILE A 232 -1.91 -9.35 -10.81
C ILE A 232 -3.09 -9.49 -9.86
N ALA A 233 -2.84 -9.84 -8.60
CA ALA A 233 -3.88 -10.01 -7.60
C ALA A 233 -4.65 -8.72 -7.32
N ARG A 234 -3.98 -7.57 -7.27
CA ARG A 234 -4.64 -6.26 -7.12
C ARG A 234 -5.57 -5.94 -8.29
N PHE A 235 -5.11 -6.16 -9.51
CA PHE A 235 -5.94 -5.96 -10.70
C PHE A 235 -7.16 -6.90 -10.69
N ALA A 236 -6.93 -8.20 -10.48
CA ALA A 236 -7.99 -9.19 -10.45
C ALA A 236 -9.02 -8.93 -9.35
N GLU A 237 -8.56 -8.60 -8.13
CA GLU A 237 -9.44 -8.22 -7.03
C GLU A 237 -10.30 -7.00 -7.42
N GLU A 238 -9.69 -5.94 -7.95
CA GLU A 238 -10.40 -4.72 -8.31
C GLU A 238 -11.49 -4.96 -9.36
N GLU A 239 -11.18 -5.68 -10.45
CA GLU A 239 -12.14 -5.94 -11.52
C GLU A 239 -13.26 -6.90 -11.10
N LEU A 240 -12.95 -7.94 -10.31
CA LEU A 240 -13.97 -8.83 -9.75
C LEU A 240 -14.90 -8.09 -8.78
N LEU A 241 -14.37 -7.17 -7.96
CA LEU A 241 -15.18 -6.34 -7.07
C LEU A 241 -16.11 -5.40 -7.85
N LYS A 242 -15.62 -4.77 -8.93
CA LYS A 242 -16.45 -3.91 -9.82
C LYS A 242 -17.61 -4.69 -10.44
N ALA A 243 -17.42 -5.96 -10.73
CA ALA A 243 -18.44 -6.84 -11.29
C ALA A 243 -19.32 -7.55 -10.24
N GLY A 244 -19.15 -7.24 -8.95
CA GLY A 244 -19.93 -7.86 -7.88
C GLY A 244 -19.54 -9.31 -7.55
N ARG A 245 -18.46 -9.86 -8.15
CA ARG A 245 -17.92 -11.21 -7.88
C ARG A 245 -17.09 -11.23 -6.58
N ARG A 246 -17.67 -10.72 -5.49
CA ARG A 246 -16.97 -10.45 -4.22
C ARG A 246 -16.41 -11.70 -3.55
N ALA A 247 -17.17 -12.80 -3.54
CA ALA A 247 -16.73 -14.05 -2.93
C ALA A 247 -15.48 -14.63 -3.62
N GLU A 248 -15.43 -14.51 -4.94
CA GLU A 248 -14.29 -14.96 -5.74
C GLU A 248 -13.07 -14.06 -5.56
N ALA A 249 -13.28 -12.73 -5.62
CA ALA A 249 -12.24 -11.74 -5.32
C ALA A 249 -11.61 -12.00 -3.96
N PHE A 250 -12.45 -12.26 -2.95
CA PHE A 250 -12.02 -12.60 -1.60
C PHE A 250 -11.18 -13.88 -1.55
N ASN A 251 -11.73 -15.00 -2.04
CA ASN A 251 -11.11 -16.31 -1.89
C ASN A 251 -9.80 -16.45 -2.68
N GLN A 252 -9.68 -15.81 -3.85
CA GLN A 252 -8.52 -16.00 -4.72
C GLN A 252 -7.46 -14.90 -4.59
N TYR A 253 -7.85 -13.65 -4.33
CA TYR A 253 -6.96 -12.51 -4.51
C TYR A 253 -6.80 -11.63 -3.29
N ALA A 254 -7.79 -11.57 -2.39
CA ALA A 254 -7.81 -10.54 -1.34
C ALA A 254 -6.60 -10.57 -0.41
N LEU A 255 -6.09 -11.74 -0.02
CA LEU A 255 -4.90 -11.81 0.82
C LEU A 255 -3.72 -11.16 0.10
N LEU A 256 -3.35 -11.68 -1.07
CA LEU A 256 -2.17 -11.23 -1.80
C LEU A 256 -2.29 -9.77 -2.24
N ALA A 257 -3.47 -9.34 -2.70
CA ALA A 257 -3.72 -7.97 -3.14
C ALA A 257 -3.55 -6.91 -2.04
N ASN A 258 -3.84 -7.30 -0.79
CA ASN A 258 -3.89 -6.40 0.37
C ASN A 258 -2.80 -6.66 1.41
N GLN A 259 -1.77 -7.45 1.07
CA GLN A 259 -0.61 -7.64 1.94
C GLN A 259 0.05 -6.30 2.28
N ALA A 260 0.28 -6.11 3.58
CA ALA A 260 0.97 -4.97 4.15
C ALA A 260 2.12 -5.45 5.03
N ASN A 261 2.95 -4.51 5.51
CA ASN A 261 4.14 -4.81 6.32
C ASN A 261 3.84 -5.59 7.62
N THR A 262 2.59 -5.58 8.10
CA THR A 262 2.17 -6.34 9.28
C THR A 262 0.86 -7.08 9.03
N HIS A 263 0.66 -8.19 9.73
CA HIS A 263 -0.54 -9.01 9.64
C HIS A 263 -1.79 -8.24 10.09
N ILE A 264 -1.67 -7.37 11.11
CA ILE A 264 -2.77 -6.52 11.54
C ILE A 264 -3.12 -5.43 10.51
N ALA A 265 -2.13 -4.87 9.81
CA ALA A 265 -2.39 -3.92 8.72
C ALA A 265 -3.07 -4.62 7.53
N THR A 266 -2.60 -5.84 7.19
CA THR A 266 -3.22 -6.69 6.17
C THR A 266 -4.68 -7.00 6.54
N PHE A 267 -4.94 -7.46 7.77
CA PHE A 267 -6.30 -7.69 8.27
C PHE A 267 -7.18 -6.46 8.12
N ARG A 268 -6.70 -5.28 8.54
CA ARG A 268 -7.47 -4.03 8.45
C ARG A 268 -7.76 -3.63 7.01
N ALA A 269 -6.81 -3.82 6.09
CA ALA A 269 -6.99 -3.54 4.68
C ALA A 269 -8.07 -4.43 4.06
N VAL A 270 -8.01 -5.74 4.32
CA VAL A 270 -9.02 -6.70 3.85
C VAL A 270 -10.37 -6.43 4.52
N ALA A 271 -10.43 -6.26 5.84
CA ALA A 271 -11.66 -5.98 6.58
C ALA A 271 -12.36 -4.69 6.10
N LYS A 272 -11.58 -3.68 5.67
CA LYS A 272 -12.13 -2.45 5.08
C LYS A 272 -12.76 -2.70 3.72
N LYS A 273 -12.17 -3.55 2.88
CA LYS A 273 -12.69 -3.88 1.54
C LYS A 273 -13.86 -4.86 1.57
N TYR A 274 -13.90 -5.75 2.56
CA TYR A 274 -14.93 -6.78 2.75
C TYR A 274 -15.66 -6.60 4.08
N PRO A 275 -16.40 -5.48 4.28
CA PRO A 275 -17.09 -5.19 5.54
C PRO A 275 -18.23 -6.17 5.86
N GLU A 276 -18.71 -6.92 4.85
CA GLU A 276 -19.74 -7.96 4.99
C GLU A 276 -19.25 -9.22 5.73
N LEU A 277 -17.93 -9.43 5.82
CA LEU A 277 -17.37 -10.59 6.51
C LEU A 277 -17.23 -10.31 8.00
N ALA A 278 -17.76 -11.24 8.81
CA ALA A 278 -17.52 -11.22 10.25
C ALA A 278 -16.00 -11.32 10.53
N LYS A 279 -15.51 -10.54 11.50
CA LYS A 279 -14.07 -10.34 11.74
C LYS A 279 -13.36 -11.63 12.14
N ASP A 280 -14.03 -12.50 12.88
CA ASP A 280 -13.59 -13.83 13.26
C ASP A 280 -13.45 -14.76 12.05
N ASN A 281 -14.46 -14.79 11.16
CA ASN A 281 -14.42 -15.56 9.93
C ASN A 281 -13.31 -15.08 8.98
N LEU A 282 -13.16 -13.77 8.84
CA LEU A 282 -12.06 -13.18 8.06
C LEU A 282 -10.70 -13.60 8.63
N LEU A 283 -10.51 -13.50 9.95
CA LEU A 283 -9.26 -13.89 10.59
C LEU A 283 -8.98 -15.38 10.37
N ASN A 284 -9.97 -16.25 10.55
CA ASN A 284 -9.85 -17.69 10.31
C ASN A 284 -9.41 -18.01 8.88
N HIS A 285 -10.02 -17.34 7.89
CA HIS A 285 -9.64 -17.48 6.50
C HIS A 285 -8.18 -17.06 6.27
N LEU A 286 -7.78 -15.89 6.79
CA LEU A 286 -6.42 -15.38 6.64
C LEU A 286 -5.37 -16.28 7.30
N ILE A 287 -5.68 -16.88 8.45
CA ILE A 287 -4.83 -17.88 9.10
C ILE A 287 -4.68 -19.12 8.22
N ALA A 288 -5.77 -19.64 7.67
CA ALA A 288 -5.77 -20.81 6.80
C ALA A 288 -4.97 -20.58 5.51
N SER A 289 -4.97 -19.34 5.00
CA SER A 289 -4.23 -18.93 3.80
C SER A 289 -2.73 -18.66 4.04
N THR A 290 -2.22 -18.83 5.27
CA THR A 290 -0.79 -18.74 5.63
C THR A 290 -0.34 -20.01 6.37
N PRO A 291 -0.30 -21.17 5.70
CA PRO A 291 0.11 -22.42 6.34
C PRO A 291 1.56 -22.35 6.83
N GLY A 292 1.81 -22.87 8.03
CA GLY A 292 3.14 -22.95 8.64
C GLY A 292 3.51 -21.80 9.59
N GLU A 293 2.84 -20.64 9.50
CA GLU A 293 3.14 -19.48 10.35
C GLU A 293 1.90 -18.84 11.03
N PRO A 294 0.92 -19.61 11.55
CA PRO A 294 -0.29 -19.07 12.17
C PRO A 294 -0.04 -18.07 13.31
N GLY A 295 1.07 -18.23 14.05
CA GLY A 295 1.49 -17.32 15.12
C GLY A 295 1.68 -15.88 14.69
N LYS A 296 1.92 -15.60 13.40
CA LYS A 296 1.99 -14.23 12.88
C LYS A 296 0.66 -13.46 13.00
N TRP A 297 -0.46 -14.17 13.15
CA TRP A 297 -1.79 -13.60 13.37
C TRP A 297 -2.14 -13.37 14.85
N PHE A 298 -1.26 -13.74 15.80
CA PHE A 298 -1.47 -13.56 17.24
C PHE A 298 -1.90 -12.14 17.61
N ALA A 299 -1.14 -11.14 17.15
CA ALA A 299 -1.40 -9.75 17.46
C ALA A 299 -2.78 -9.29 16.95
N THR A 300 -3.19 -9.79 15.79
CA THR A 300 -4.51 -9.52 15.22
C THR A 300 -5.62 -10.13 16.07
N ALA A 301 -5.52 -11.42 16.42
CA ALA A 301 -6.49 -12.10 17.29
C ALA A 301 -6.64 -11.40 18.64
N LYS A 302 -5.52 -11.01 19.25
CA LYS A 302 -5.49 -10.23 20.50
C LYS A 302 -6.20 -8.88 20.35
N THR A 303 -5.94 -8.13 19.28
CA THR A 303 -6.62 -6.84 19.05
C THR A 303 -8.14 -7.01 18.85
N LEU A 304 -8.58 -8.14 18.30
CA LEU A 304 -9.99 -8.49 18.19
C LEU A 304 -10.60 -9.04 19.49
N LYS A 305 -9.82 -9.11 20.58
CA LYS A 305 -10.21 -9.70 21.88
C LYS A 305 -10.59 -11.17 21.80
N LEU A 306 -10.10 -11.89 20.79
CA LEU A 306 -10.27 -13.33 20.61
C LEU A 306 -9.17 -14.06 21.39
N TYR A 307 -9.18 -13.95 22.72
CA TYR A 307 -8.07 -14.37 23.59
C TYR A 307 -7.76 -15.87 23.50
N GLU A 308 -8.78 -16.73 23.47
CA GLU A 308 -8.60 -18.18 23.27
C GLU A 308 -7.93 -18.51 21.93
N GLN A 309 -8.36 -17.83 20.86
CA GLN A 309 -7.73 -18.00 19.55
C GLN A 309 -6.30 -17.45 19.54
N ALA A 310 -6.07 -16.28 20.15
CA ALA A 310 -4.74 -15.71 20.27
C ALA A 310 -3.79 -16.67 21.02
N THR A 311 -4.22 -17.28 22.13
CA THR A 311 -3.45 -18.31 22.83
C THR A 311 -3.10 -19.48 21.91
N ARG A 312 -4.08 -20.04 21.19
CA ARG A 312 -3.81 -21.14 20.24
C ARG A 312 -2.79 -20.74 19.17
N LEU A 313 -2.90 -19.54 18.61
CA LEU A 313 -1.95 -19.04 17.60
C LEU A 313 -0.56 -18.85 18.18
N ALA A 314 -0.45 -18.33 19.41
CA ALA A 314 0.82 -18.12 20.09
C ALA A 314 1.58 -19.44 20.27
N TRP A 315 0.89 -20.56 20.46
CA TRP A 315 1.50 -21.89 20.61
C TRP A 315 1.64 -22.67 19.30
N ALA A 316 0.86 -22.35 18.26
CA ALA A 316 0.83 -23.11 17.01
C ALA A 316 2.09 -22.93 16.13
N SER A 317 2.75 -21.77 16.21
CA SER A 317 4.02 -21.52 15.52
C SER A 317 4.78 -20.36 16.18
N PRO A 318 6.06 -20.13 15.84
CA PRO A 318 6.85 -19.07 16.43
C PRO A 318 6.15 -17.70 16.35
N CYS A 319 6.01 -17.07 17.51
CA CYS A 319 5.56 -15.69 17.67
C CYS A 319 6.66 -14.92 18.39
N ASP A 320 6.89 -13.67 17.99
CA ASP A 320 7.94 -12.82 18.55
C ASP A 320 7.79 -12.71 20.10
N PRO A 321 8.80 -13.13 20.88
CA PRO A 321 8.72 -13.12 22.35
C PRO A 321 8.48 -11.73 22.94
N LYS A 322 9.03 -10.67 22.35
CA LYS A 322 8.78 -9.28 22.82
C LYS A 322 7.31 -8.89 22.65
N THR A 323 6.68 -9.33 21.57
CA THR A 323 5.24 -9.15 21.32
C THR A 323 4.39 -9.91 22.35
N LEU A 324 4.79 -11.13 22.71
CA LEU A 324 4.13 -11.94 23.74
C LEU A 324 4.30 -11.34 25.14
N ASN A 325 5.50 -10.92 25.53
CA ASN A 325 5.77 -10.23 26.79
C ASN A 325 4.92 -8.97 26.95
N ARG A 326 4.84 -8.15 25.89
CA ARG A 326 3.99 -6.96 25.87
C ARG A 326 2.52 -7.32 26.08
N ALA A 327 2.05 -8.38 25.42
CA ALA A 327 0.67 -8.85 25.58
C ALA A 327 0.38 -9.32 27.01
N ALA A 328 1.30 -10.10 27.61
CA ALA A 328 1.20 -10.55 28.99
C ALA A 328 1.13 -9.37 29.97
N ARG A 329 2.06 -8.42 29.84
CA ARG A 329 2.09 -7.18 30.64
C ARG A 329 0.78 -6.40 30.56
N ASP A 330 0.28 -6.18 29.34
CA ASP A 330 -0.91 -5.34 29.10
C ASP A 330 -2.20 -5.99 29.63
N HIS A 331 -2.23 -7.32 29.78
CA HIS A 331 -3.44 -8.08 30.14
C HIS A 331 -3.37 -8.75 31.52
N LEU A 332 -2.26 -8.59 32.25
CA LEU A 332 -2.03 -9.26 33.52
C LEU A 332 -3.18 -9.09 34.54
N LYS A 333 -3.80 -7.91 34.57
CA LYS A 333 -4.91 -7.61 35.49
C LYS A 333 -6.28 -7.95 34.92
N THR A 334 -6.46 -7.84 33.61
CA THR A 334 -7.78 -7.89 32.96
C THR A 334 -8.11 -9.26 32.39
N GLN A 335 -7.09 -10.04 32.01
CA GLN A 335 -7.19 -11.39 31.47
C GLN A 335 -5.99 -12.23 31.94
N PRO A 336 -5.93 -12.63 33.23
CA PRO A 336 -4.74 -13.26 33.82
C PRO A 336 -4.41 -14.61 33.18
N ASP A 337 -5.40 -15.45 32.83
CA ASP A 337 -5.14 -16.71 32.11
C ASP A 337 -4.45 -16.49 30.76
N PHE A 338 -4.97 -15.55 29.96
CA PHE A 338 -4.36 -15.18 28.68
C PHE A 338 -2.95 -14.61 28.87
N ALA A 339 -2.75 -13.77 29.88
CA ALA A 339 -1.44 -13.20 30.17
C ALA A 339 -0.41 -14.28 30.55
N MET A 340 -0.83 -15.26 31.37
CA MET A 340 0.01 -16.41 31.72
C MET A 340 0.40 -17.21 30.47
N GLN A 341 -0.56 -17.52 29.60
CA GLN A 341 -0.31 -18.26 28.38
C GLN A 341 0.65 -17.52 27.42
N CYS A 342 0.51 -16.20 27.29
CA CYS A 342 1.45 -15.40 26.51
C CYS A 342 2.87 -15.46 27.09
N ALA A 343 3.00 -15.35 28.41
CA ALA A 343 4.29 -15.39 29.10
C ALA A 343 4.98 -16.76 28.95
N LEU A 344 4.20 -17.85 29.09
CA LEU A 344 4.70 -19.21 28.89
C LEU A 344 5.10 -19.48 27.44
N ALA A 345 4.29 -19.06 26.47
CA ALA A 345 4.64 -19.16 25.05
C ALA A 345 5.91 -18.34 24.73
N SER A 346 6.08 -17.18 25.36
CA SER A 346 7.29 -16.36 25.22
C SER A 346 8.53 -17.11 25.68
N LEU A 347 8.50 -17.68 26.89
CA LEU A 347 9.59 -18.51 27.42
C LEU A 347 9.88 -19.71 26.51
N HIS A 348 8.84 -20.38 26.02
CA HIS A 348 8.99 -21.51 25.11
C HIS A 348 9.67 -21.13 23.79
N TRP A 349 9.24 -20.06 23.13
CA TRP A 349 9.87 -19.65 21.87
C TRP A 349 11.30 -19.14 22.06
N MET A 350 11.57 -18.44 23.17
CA MET A 350 12.93 -18.06 23.54
C MET A 350 13.81 -19.29 23.74
N SER A 351 13.31 -20.34 24.40
CA SER A 351 14.07 -21.57 24.68
C SER A 351 14.43 -22.32 23.40
N MET A 352 13.56 -22.24 22.39
CA MET A 352 13.72 -22.77 21.04
C MET A 352 14.59 -21.88 20.12
N GLY A 353 15.10 -20.75 20.60
CA GLY A 353 15.98 -19.86 19.84
C GLY A 353 15.27 -18.86 18.93
N HIS A 354 13.97 -18.64 19.11
CA HIS A 354 13.22 -17.62 18.37
C HIS A 354 13.22 -16.28 19.10
N GLY A 355 13.19 -15.20 18.31
CA GLY A 355 13.10 -13.81 18.79
C GLY A 355 14.29 -12.96 18.32
N PHE A 356 14.03 -11.68 18.09
CA PHE A 356 15.02 -10.74 17.55
C PHE A 356 15.61 -9.85 18.66
N GLU A 357 16.94 -9.79 18.74
CA GLU A 357 17.69 -8.97 19.71
C GLU A 357 17.22 -9.18 21.16
N LEU A 358 17.04 -10.44 21.56
CA LEU A 358 16.63 -10.77 22.92
C LEU A 358 17.76 -10.51 23.92
N THR A 359 17.36 -10.11 25.12
CA THR A 359 18.22 -9.86 26.27
C THR A 359 17.76 -10.69 27.47
N GLY A 360 18.62 -10.82 28.50
CA GLY A 360 18.23 -11.51 29.74
C GLY A 360 17.04 -10.85 30.44
N LEU A 361 16.82 -9.54 30.21
CA LEU A 361 15.66 -8.83 30.72
C LEU A 361 14.35 -9.39 30.14
N ASP A 362 14.32 -9.73 28.85
CA ASP A 362 13.12 -10.29 28.20
C ASP A 362 12.71 -11.63 28.83
N VAL A 363 13.70 -12.45 29.24
CA VAL A 363 13.48 -13.73 29.94
C VAL A 363 12.93 -13.48 31.35
N LEU A 364 13.55 -12.56 32.10
CA LEU A 364 13.12 -12.20 33.45
C LEU A 364 11.69 -11.65 33.46
N GLU A 365 11.36 -10.78 32.51
CA GLU A 365 10.01 -10.23 32.37
C GLU A 365 8.98 -11.32 32.07
N ALA A 366 9.25 -12.20 31.10
CA ALA A 366 8.36 -13.30 30.77
C ALA A 366 8.11 -14.22 31.98
N HIS A 367 9.17 -14.60 32.68
CA HIS A 367 9.06 -15.43 33.88
C HIS A 367 8.27 -14.74 35.00
N ARG A 368 8.53 -13.45 35.25
CA ARG A 368 7.78 -12.66 36.23
C ARG A 368 6.30 -12.61 35.88
N PHE A 369 5.95 -12.30 34.63
CA PHE A 369 4.55 -12.26 34.19
C PHE A 369 3.85 -13.61 34.32
N ALA A 370 4.54 -14.72 34.02
CA ALA A 370 3.98 -16.06 34.20
C ALA A 370 3.66 -16.34 35.68
N ILE A 371 4.57 -16.02 36.60
CA ILE A 371 4.36 -16.21 38.05
C ILE A 371 3.22 -15.32 38.58
N GLU A 372 3.24 -14.03 38.23
CA GLU A 372 2.22 -13.08 38.68
C GLU A 372 0.82 -13.48 38.19
N ALA A 373 0.71 -13.95 36.94
CA ALA A 373 -0.55 -14.42 36.39
C ALA A 373 -1.00 -15.76 37.03
N ALA A 374 -0.09 -16.71 37.20
CA ALA A 374 -0.39 -18.02 37.81
C ALA A 374 -0.88 -17.91 39.26
N ALA A 375 -0.36 -16.94 40.02
CA ALA A 375 -0.81 -16.66 41.38
C ALA A 375 -2.29 -16.24 41.43
N VAL A 376 -2.81 -15.62 40.36
CA VAL A 376 -4.21 -15.19 40.25
C VAL A 376 -5.10 -16.32 39.75
N THR A 377 -4.61 -17.17 38.86
CA THR A 377 -5.42 -18.20 38.16
C THR A 377 -5.45 -19.55 38.87
N GLN A 378 -4.71 -19.72 39.97
CA GLN A 378 -4.52 -20.98 40.71
C GLN A 378 -4.00 -22.14 39.82
N GLN A 379 -3.46 -21.84 38.63
CA GLN A 379 -2.81 -22.83 37.78
C GLN A 379 -1.35 -23.04 38.23
N ALA A 380 -0.90 -24.30 38.21
CA ALA A 380 0.28 -24.73 38.94
C ALA A 380 1.60 -24.23 38.32
N ARG A 381 2.55 -23.84 39.18
CA ARG A 381 3.97 -23.54 38.87
C ARG A 381 4.66 -24.58 37.99
N THR A 382 4.14 -25.81 37.98
CA THR A 382 4.60 -26.96 37.19
C THR A 382 4.73 -26.68 35.69
N SER A 383 3.85 -25.85 35.09
CA SER A 383 3.96 -25.50 33.66
C SER A 383 5.14 -24.59 33.35
N ILE A 384 5.58 -23.76 34.31
CA ILE A 384 6.76 -22.90 34.17
C ILE A 384 8.04 -23.75 34.23
N GLU A 385 8.08 -24.69 35.18
CA GLU A 385 9.20 -25.63 35.35
C GLU A 385 9.38 -26.54 34.14
N GLN A 386 8.28 -27.02 33.54
CA GLN A 386 8.33 -27.88 32.33
C GLN A 386 8.91 -27.16 31.10
N VAL A 387 8.58 -25.88 30.89
CA VAL A 387 9.12 -25.08 29.77
C VAL A 387 10.61 -24.79 29.96
N LEU A 388 11.08 -24.68 31.20
CA LEU A 388 12.49 -24.43 31.54
C LEU A 388 13.33 -25.73 31.67
N ALA A 389 12.67 -26.90 31.75
CA ALA A 389 13.30 -28.21 31.83
C ALA A 389 13.43 -28.93 30.47
N SER A 390 12.86 -28.38 29.39
CA SER A 390 13.04 -28.92 28.03
C SER A 390 14.48 -28.75 27.53
N ASP A 391 15.02 -29.70 26.76
CA ASP A 391 16.34 -29.58 26.09
C ASP A 391 16.26 -28.65 24.87
N GLY A 392 16.12 -27.35 25.11
CA GLY A 392 16.07 -26.31 24.09
C GLY A 392 17.44 -25.64 23.87
N PRO A 393 17.76 -25.19 22.65
CA PRO A 393 19.07 -24.61 22.29
C PRO A 393 19.47 -23.40 23.14
N MET A 394 18.51 -22.65 23.68
CA MET A 394 18.76 -21.43 24.47
C MET A 394 18.49 -21.59 25.97
N VAL A 395 18.15 -22.80 26.43
CA VAL A 395 17.71 -23.03 27.82
C VAL A 395 18.82 -22.71 28.83
N ALA A 396 20.07 -23.09 28.56
CA ALA A 396 21.20 -22.73 29.42
C ALA A 396 21.44 -21.22 29.52
N TRP A 397 21.14 -20.45 28.47
CA TRP A 397 21.20 -18.98 28.51
C TRP A 397 20.04 -18.41 29.34
N MET A 398 18.83 -18.95 29.19
CA MET A 398 17.67 -18.52 29.97
C MET A 398 17.84 -18.82 31.46
N GLN A 399 18.29 -20.03 31.82
CA GLN A 399 18.52 -20.43 33.21
C GLN A 399 19.57 -19.53 33.89
N ARG A 400 20.61 -19.11 33.18
CA ARG A 400 21.59 -18.12 33.67
C ARG A 400 20.95 -16.76 33.91
N SER A 401 20.10 -16.33 32.99
CA SER A 401 19.37 -15.05 33.10
C SER A 401 18.42 -15.04 34.29
N LEU A 402 17.81 -16.18 34.63
CA LEU A 402 16.93 -16.36 35.77
C LEU A 402 17.66 -16.61 37.10
N GLY A 403 18.99 -16.74 37.09
CA GLY A 403 19.77 -17.08 38.30
C GLY A 403 19.51 -18.49 38.83
N THR A 404 18.98 -19.39 37.98
CA THR A 404 18.59 -20.77 38.33
C THR A 404 19.67 -21.82 38.05
N VAL A 405 20.84 -21.41 37.55
CA VAL A 405 21.99 -22.30 37.36
C VAL A 405 22.67 -22.55 38.71
N ARG A 406 22.79 -23.83 39.08
CA ARG A 406 23.76 -24.30 40.08
C ARG A 406 25.15 -24.37 39.47
#